data_AF-A0A2V1DGJ3-F1
#
_entry.id   AF-A0A2V1DGJ3-F1
#
_cell.length_a   1.000
_cell.length_b   1.000
_cell.length_c   1.000
_cell.angle_alpha   90.00
_cell.angle_beta   90.00
_cell.angle_gamma   90.00
#
_symmetry.space_group_name_H-M   'P 1'
#
loop_
_entity.id
_entity.type
_entity.pdbx_description
1 polymer ?
#
loop_
_entity_poly.entity_id
_entity_poly.type
_entity_poly.pdbx_seq_one_letter_code
_entity_poly.pdbx_strand_id
1 'polypeptide(L)' 'MARYTEGDVQNALADLETGVALATVATRHGIPRNTLRGRFKGAQTHRHAHSDEQRLTAVQEEHLERWI' A
#
# COMPACT_ATOMS: atom_id res chain seq x y z
N MET A 1 -5.68 -12.16 8.17
CA MET A 1 -5.36 -10.72 8.05
C MET A 1 -3.87 -10.59 7.75
N ALA A 2 -3.49 -9.73 6.80
CA ALA A 2 -2.08 -9.40 6.61
C ALA A 2 -1.54 -8.74 7.90
N ARG A 3 -0.36 -9.13 8.36
CA ARG A 3 0.27 -8.58 9.58
C ARG A 3 0.93 -7.21 9.36
N TYR A 4 0.89 -6.70 8.13
CA TYR A 4 1.49 -5.44 7.73
C TYR A 4 0.42 -4.49 7.19
N THR A 5 0.61 -3.21 7.42
CA THR A 5 -0.24 -2.12 6.95
C THR A 5 0.29 -1.51 5.65
N GLU A 6 -0.51 -0.64 5.03
CA GLU A 6 -0.05 0.15 3.88
C GLU A 6 1.11 1.09 4.27
N GLY A 7 1.09 1.62 5.49
CA GLY A 7 2.18 2.44 6.01
C GLY A 7 3.50 1.68 6.08
N ASP A 8 3.47 0.42 6.51
CA ASP A 8 4.66 -0.45 6.54
C ASP A 8 5.21 -0.70 5.14
N VAL A 9 4.33 -0.88 4.15
CA VAL A 9 4.72 -1.02 2.73
C VAL A 9 5.40 0.23 2.22
N GLN A 10 4.86 1.42 2.52
CA GLN A 10 5.47 2.69 2.09
C GLN A 10 6.84 2.91 2.74
N ASN A 11 6.98 2.62 4.03
CA ASN A 11 8.27 2.69 4.73
C ASN A 11 9.29 1.71 4.14
N ALA A 12 8.86 0.49 3.80
CA ALA A 12 9.69 -0.50 3.15
C ALA A 12 10.14 -0.07 1.74
N LEU A 13 9.27 0.61 0.98
CA LEU A 13 9.63 1.16 -0.33
C LEU A 13 10.66 2.29 -0.22
N ALA A 14 10.54 3.16 0.78
CA ALA A 14 11.54 4.20 1.05
C ALA A 14 12.93 3.57 1.36
N ASP A 15 12.98 2.51 2.18
CA ASP A 15 14.21 1.77 2.45
C ASP A 15 14.82 1.16 1.17
N LEU A 16 13.99 0.68 0.22
CA LEU A 16 14.45 0.17 -1.07
C LEU A 16 15.08 1.27 -1.94
N GLU A 17 14.50 2.47 -1.92
CA GLU A 17 15.03 3.63 -2.65
C GLU A 17 16.39 4.09 -2.11
N THR A 18 16.64 3.92 -0.81
CA THR A 18 17.97 4.17 -0.20
C THR A 18 19.04 3.16 -0.60
N GLY A 19 18.68 2.12 -1.37
CA GLY A 19 19.60 1.11 -1.89
C GLY A 19 19.71 -0.17 -1.05
N VAL A 20 18.85 -0.35 -0.05
CA VAL A 20 18.80 -1.58 0.74
C VAL A 20 18.22 -2.72 -0.10
N ALA A 21 18.81 -3.91 -0.02
CA ALA A 21 18.33 -5.07 -0.77
C ALA A 21 16.90 -5.48 -0.37
N LEU A 22 16.07 -5.83 -1.36
CA LEU A 22 14.67 -6.25 -1.19
C LEU A 22 14.48 -7.42 -0.22
N ALA A 23 15.46 -8.32 -0.14
CA ALA A 23 15.49 -9.40 0.84
C ALA A 23 15.47 -8.89 2.27
N THR A 24 16.35 -7.95 2.56
CA THR A 24 16.59 -7.38 3.88
C THR A 24 15.40 -6.55 4.31
N VAL A 25 14.88 -5.72 3.39
CA VAL A 25 13.68 -4.90 3.63
C VAL A 25 12.46 -5.78 3.93
N ALA A 26 12.23 -6.84 3.15
CA ALA A 26 11.11 -7.76 3.37
C ALA A 26 11.14 -8.39 4.77
N THR A 27 12.31 -8.84 5.22
CA THR A 27 12.48 -9.42 6.56
C THR A 27 12.33 -8.36 7.65
N ARG A 28 12.93 -7.17 7.47
CA ARG A 28 12.91 -6.07 8.44
C ARG A 28 11.49 -5.56 8.72
N HIS A 29 10.70 -5.38 7.67
CA HIS A 29 9.34 -4.86 7.75
C HIS A 29 8.29 -5.97 7.88
N GLY A 30 8.68 -7.25 7.81
CA GLY A 30 7.77 -8.39 7.89
C GLY A 30 6.81 -8.51 6.70
N ILE A 31 7.20 -7.98 5.53
CA ILE A 31 6.37 -7.92 4.33
C ILE A 31 6.83 -8.96 3.32
N PRO A 32 5.92 -9.76 2.73
CA PRO A 32 6.27 -10.71 1.68
C PRO A 32 7.02 -10.05 0.51
N ARG A 33 8.09 -10.69 0.04
CA ARG A 33 8.93 -10.19 -1.06
C ARG A 33 8.16 -9.98 -2.36
N ASN A 34 7.19 -10.85 -2.64
CA ASN A 34 6.33 -10.72 -3.81
C ASN A 34 5.49 -9.44 -3.75
N THR A 35 4.94 -9.10 -2.58
CA THR A 35 4.23 -7.84 -2.33
C THR A 35 5.15 -6.66 -2.60
N LEU A 36 6.31 -6.58 -1.93
CA LEU A 36 7.24 -5.45 -2.12
C LEU A 36 7.72 -5.34 -3.57
N ARG A 37 8.04 -6.45 -4.23
CA ARG A 37 8.45 -6.44 -5.64
C ARG A 37 7.34 -5.95 -6.56
N GLY A 38 6.09 -6.33 -6.31
CA GLY A 38 4.95 -5.82 -7.07
C GLY A 38 4.79 -4.32 -6.89
N ARG A 39 4.81 -3.85 -5.63
CA ARG A 39 4.68 -2.43 -5.29
C ARG A 39 5.82 -1.58 -5.84
N PHE A 40 7.06 -2.05 -5.74
CA PHE A 40 8.23 -1.36 -6.30
C PHE A 40 8.16 -1.23 -7.83
N LYS A 41 7.44 -2.15 -8.51
CA LYS A 41 7.17 -2.07 -9.95
C LYS A 41 5.95 -1.21 -10.32
N GLY A 42 5.31 -0.56 -9.34
CA GLY A 42 4.14 0.29 -9.56
C GLY A 42 2.79 -0.44 -9.46
N ALA A 43 2.74 -1.66 -8.94
CA ALA A 43 1.44 -2.29 -8.67
C ALA A 43 0.69 -1.52 -7.57
N GLN A 44 -0.57 -1.18 -7.83
CA GLN A 44 -1.43 -0.50 -6.86
C GLN A 44 -2.17 -1.49 -5.97
N THR A 45 -2.67 -1.03 -4.82
CA THR A 45 -3.63 -1.81 -4.03
C THR A 45 -4.87 -2.08 -4.85
N HIS A 46 -5.55 -3.21 -4.62
CA HIS A 46 -6.86 -3.46 -5.19
C HIS A 46 -7.87 -2.34 -4.87
N ARG A 47 -7.75 -1.72 -3.67
CA ARG A 47 -8.59 -0.58 -3.29
C ARG A 47 -8.36 0.64 -4.18
N HIS A 48 -7.11 0.99 -4.46
CA HIS A 48 -6.80 2.11 -5.35
C HIS A 48 -7.04 1.77 -6.82
N ALA A 49 -6.71 0.55 -7.25
CA ALA A 49 -6.93 0.13 -8.65
C ALA A 49 -8.42 0.13 -9.03
N HIS A 50 -9.30 -0.19 -8.08
CA HIS A 50 -10.76 -0.17 -8.28
C HIS A 50 -11.42 1.10 -7.70
N SER A 51 -10.66 2.17 -7.41
CA SER A 51 -11.27 3.42 -6.90
C SER A 51 -12.31 3.97 -7.87
N ASP A 52 -12.04 3.85 -9.16
CA ASP A 52 -12.90 4.39 -10.23
C ASP A 52 -14.14 3.51 -10.48
N GLU A 53 -14.13 2.28 -9.97
CA GLU A 53 -15.26 1.35 -10.01
C GLU A 53 -16.13 1.41 -8.75
N GLN A 54 -15.77 2.24 -7.77
CA GLN A 54 -16.58 2.39 -6.56
C GLN A 54 -17.88 3.14 -6.86
N ARG A 55 -18.94 2.70 -6.18
CA ARG A 55 -20.29 3.30 -6.32
C ARG A 55 -20.34 4.74 -5.82
N LEU A 56 -19.47 5.10 -4.87
CA LEU A 56 -19.36 6.45 -4.32
C LEU A 56 -18.02 7.04 -4.74
N THR A 57 -18.02 8.32 -5.09
CA THR A 57 -16.78 9.07 -5.28
C THR A 57 -16.14 9.38 -3.94
N ALA A 58 -14.83 9.62 -3.92
CA ALA A 58 -14.10 10.02 -2.70
C ALA A 58 -14.74 11.22 -1.99
N VAL A 59 -15.30 12.17 -2.75
CA VAL A 59 -16.01 13.34 -2.21
C VAL A 59 -17.32 12.95 -1.51
N GLN A 60 -18.04 11.96 -2.06
CA GLN A 60 -19.26 11.45 -1.43
C GLN A 60 -18.94 10.68 -0.15
N GLU A 61 -17.86 9.90 -0.12
CA GLU A 61 -17.38 9.25 1.10
C GLU A 61 -17.01 10.28 2.18
N GLU A 62 -16.26 11.33 1.83
CA GLU A 62 -15.90 12.42 2.76
C GLU A 62 -17.13 13.14 3.32
N HIS A 63 -18.15 13.37 2.50
CA HIS A 63 -19.41 13.96 2.96
C HIS A 63 -20.17 13.06 3.93
N LEU A 64 -20.13 11.73 3.76
CA LEU A 64 -20.76 10.79 4.69
C LEU A 64 -20.01 10.74 6.03
N GLU A 65 -18.67 10.79 6.00
CA GLU A 65 -17.84 10.83 7.22
C GLU A 65 -18.10 12.09 8.06
N ARG A 66 -18.30 13.25 7.42
CA ARG A 66 -18.62 14.52 8.12
C ARG A 66 -20.06 14.62 8.63
N TRP A 67 -20.97 13.80 8.11
CA TRP A 67 -22.39 13.86 8.45
C TRP A 67 -22.72 13.20 9.79
N ILE A 68 -21.88 12.26 10.24
CA ILE A 68 -21.97 11.59 11.55
C ILE A 68 -21.25 12.41 12.60
#